data_AF-A0A9E3IUL5-F1
#
_entry.id   AF-A0A9E3IUL5-F1
#
_cell.length_a   1.000
_cell.length_b   1.000
_cell.length_c   1.000
_cell.angle_alpha   90.00
_cell.angle_beta   90.00
_cell.angle_gamma   90.00
#
_symmetry.space_group_name_H-M   'P 1'
#
loop_
_entity.id
_entity.type
_entity.pdbx_description
1 polymer ?
#
loop_
_entity_poly.entity_id
_entity_poly.type
_entity_poly.pdbx_seq_one_letter_code
_entity_poly.pdbx_strand_id
1 'polypeptide(L)'
;MKTNDDSFFVETLDPRQEARVLSLEVITRLLIWMADAPSIEDRGLRTSVALYCVRPDLIDGDTLARIGDVSGRTRQHIHKLAESFRHHTGFQP
;
A
#
# COMPACT_ATOMS: atom_id res chain seq x y z
N MET A 1 45.69 -11.34 18.01
CA MET A 1 44.85 -12.15 17.10
C MET A 1 43.85 -11.21 16.48
N LYS A 2 44.06 -10.78 15.22
CA LYS A 2 43.12 -9.92 14.51
C LYS A 2 42.03 -10.83 13.94
N THR A 3 40.84 -10.81 14.52
CA THR A 3 39.64 -11.36 13.88
C THR A 3 39.31 -10.47 12.70
N ASN A 4 39.72 -10.88 11.50
CA ASN A 4 39.15 -10.33 10.28
C ASN A 4 37.68 -10.73 10.27
N ASP A 5 36.84 -9.71 10.31
CA ASP A 5 35.41 -9.83 10.13
C ASP A 5 35.19 -10.16 8.64
N ASP A 6 35.14 -11.46 8.31
CA ASP A 6 34.87 -12.03 6.98
C ASP A 6 33.41 -11.75 6.52
N SER A 7 32.96 -10.52 6.77
CA SER A 7 31.74 -9.87 6.28
C SER A 7 31.64 -9.81 4.75
N PHE A 8 32.67 -10.27 4.03
CA PHE A 8 32.66 -10.41 2.57
C PHE A 8 31.89 -11.66 2.10
N PHE A 9 31.77 -12.69 2.95
CA PHE A 9 31.07 -13.95 2.64
C PHE A 9 29.70 -14.05 3.32
N VAL A 10 29.01 -12.92 3.54
CA VAL A 10 27.61 -12.97 3.96
C VAL A 10 26.82 -13.66 2.86
N GLU A 11 26.27 -14.81 3.19
CA GLU A 11 25.38 -15.57 2.33
C GLU A 11 24.25 -14.63 1.87
N THR A 12 24.26 -14.25 0.60
CA THR A 12 23.24 -13.38 0.02
C THR A 12 21.89 -14.05 0.23
N LEU A 13 21.00 -13.40 1.01
CA LEU A 13 19.62 -13.82 1.18
C LEU A 13 19.03 -14.19 -0.18
N ASP A 14 18.37 -15.36 -0.27
CA ASP A 14 17.70 -15.77 -1.50
C ASP A 14 16.81 -14.62 -1.98
N PRO A 15 17.05 -14.05 -3.19
CA PRO A 15 16.29 -12.91 -3.68
C PRO A 15 14.78 -13.16 -3.70
N ARG A 16 14.36 -14.42 -3.84
CA ARG A 16 12.94 -14.80 -3.76
C ARG A 16 12.41 -14.74 -2.34
N GLN A 17 13.21 -15.14 -1.36
CA GLN A 17 12.85 -15.04 0.04
C GLN A 17 12.73 -13.57 0.46
N GLU A 18 13.68 -12.73 0.06
CA GLU A 18 13.63 -11.29 0.29
C GLU A 18 12.39 -10.66 -0.35
N ALA A 19 12.11 -10.96 -1.62
CA ALA A 19 10.92 -10.46 -2.31
C ALA A 19 9.63 -10.89 -1.61
N ARG A 20 9.54 -12.11 -1.08
CA ARG A 20 8.39 -12.60 -0.32
C ARG A 20 8.20 -11.86 1.00
N VAL A 21 9.28 -11.60 1.73
CA VAL A 21 9.23 -10.85 3.00
C VAL A 21 8.76 -9.42 2.74
N LEU A 22 9.34 -8.75 1.75
CA LEU A 22 8.93 -7.39 1.36
C LEU A 22 7.46 -7.36 0.89
N SER A 23 7.04 -8.34 0.08
CA SER A 23 5.64 -8.44 -0.37
C SER A 23 4.68 -8.64 0.79
N LEU A 24 5.04 -9.51 1.74
CA LEU A 24 4.23 -9.76 2.94
C LEU A 24 4.13 -8.50 3.81
N GLU A 25 5.22 -7.76 3.95
CA GLU A 25 5.23 -6.50 4.68
C GLU A 25 4.29 -5.47 4.04
N VAL A 26 4.37 -5.29 2.71
CA VAL A 26 3.49 -4.37 1.97
C VAL A 26 2.03 -4.79 2.10
N ILE A 27 1.72 -6.08 1.92
CA ILE A 27 0.35 -6.61 2.08
C ILE A 27 -0.15 -6.37 3.50
N THR A 28 0.69 -6.60 4.51
CA THR A 28 0.32 -6.40 5.92
C THR A 28 0.01 -4.94 6.22
N ARG A 29 0.86 -4.01 5.78
CA ARG A 29 0.62 -2.55 5.94
C ARG A 29 -0.65 -2.12 5.22
N LEU A 30 -0.90 -2.62 4.01
CA LEU A 30 -2.13 -2.37 3.26
C LEU A 30 -3.37 -2.89 4.02
N LEU A 31 -3.34 -4.12 4.51
CA LEU A 31 -4.46 -4.73 5.25
C LEU A 31 -4.76 -3.96 6.55
N ILE A 32 -3.73 -3.57 7.29
CA ILE A 32 -3.86 -2.76 8.50
C ILE A 32 -4.50 -1.40 8.16
N TRP A 33 -3.97 -0.71 7.16
CA TRP A 33 -4.51 0.58 6.72
C TRP A 33 -5.97 0.47 6.27
N MET A 34 -6.37 -0.59 5.57
CA MET A 34 -7.77 -0.79 5.19
C MET A 34 -8.65 -1.04 6.43
N ALA A 35 -8.22 -1.93 7.34
CA ALA A 35 -9.01 -2.35 8.49
C ALA A 35 -9.24 -1.25 9.53
N ASP A 36 -8.34 -0.27 9.61
CA ASP A 36 -8.39 0.87 10.53
C ASP A 36 -9.56 1.86 10.25
N ALA A 37 -10.30 1.71 9.15
CA ALA A 37 -11.53 2.47 8.92
C ALA A 37 -12.69 2.04 9.84
N PRO A 38 -13.53 2.99 10.31
CA PRO A 38 -14.52 2.77 11.36
C PRO A 38 -15.77 2.01 10.90
N SER A 39 -16.10 2.03 9.60
CA SER A 39 -17.25 1.31 9.04
C SER A 39 -16.86 0.43 7.84
N ILE A 40 -17.74 -0.49 7.45
CA ILE A 40 -17.55 -1.33 6.27
C ILE A 40 -17.50 -0.46 5.00
N GLU A 41 -18.33 0.58 4.92
CA GLU A 41 -18.35 1.52 3.82
C GLU A 41 -17.02 2.28 3.72
N ASP A 42 -16.48 2.76 4.84
CA ASP A 42 -15.19 3.45 4.86
C ASP A 42 -14.02 2.50 4.50
N ARG A 43 -14.12 1.22 4.88
CA ARG A 43 -13.15 0.19 4.45
C ARG A 43 -13.24 -0.03 2.94
N GLY A 44 -14.44 -0.15 2.38
CA GLY A 44 -14.66 -0.27 0.93
C GLY A 44 -14.13 0.95 0.17
N LEU A 45 -14.30 2.15 0.72
CA LEU A 45 -13.72 3.37 0.18
C LEU A 45 -12.19 3.32 0.18
N ARG A 46 -11.56 2.96 1.31
CA ARG A 46 -10.10 2.79 1.40
C ARG A 46 -9.60 1.78 0.38
N THR A 47 -10.25 0.63 0.24
CA THR A 47 -9.92 -0.39 -0.77
C THR A 47 -9.98 0.17 -2.19
N SER A 48 -11.04 0.91 -2.53
CA SER A 48 -11.22 1.50 -3.86
C SER A 48 -10.13 2.53 -4.18
N VAL A 49 -9.75 3.35 -3.20
CA VAL A 49 -8.64 4.31 -3.35
C VAL A 49 -7.30 3.59 -3.51
N ALA A 50 -7.05 2.52 -2.75
CA ALA A 50 -5.83 1.72 -2.89
C ALA A 50 -5.75 1.06 -4.28
N LEU A 51 -6.85 0.49 -4.77
CA LEU A 51 -6.92 -0.08 -6.13
C LEU A 51 -6.63 0.98 -7.19
N TYR A 52 -7.23 2.17 -7.09
CA TYR A 52 -6.90 3.29 -7.98
C TYR A 52 -5.40 3.60 -7.97
N CYS A 53 -4.76 3.60 -6.80
CA CYS A 53 -3.33 3.94 -6.71
C CYS A 53 -2.41 2.87 -7.29
N VAL A 54 -2.74 1.58 -7.12
CA VAL A 54 -1.84 0.47 -7.47
C VAL A 54 -2.13 -0.10 -8.85
N ARG A 55 -3.41 -0.24 -9.21
CA ARG A 55 -3.89 -0.85 -10.45
C ARG A 55 -5.16 -0.14 -10.92
N PRO A 56 -5.05 1.10 -11.43
CA PRO A 56 -6.19 1.88 -11.91
C PRO A 56 -6.93 1.21 -13.08
N ASP A 57 -6.29 0.26 -13.76
CA ASP A 57 -6.91 -0.58 -14.78
C ASP A 57 -7.93 -1.58 -14.22
N LEU A 58 -7.85 -1.95 -12.94
CA LEU A 58 -8.78 -2.90 -12.30
C LEU A 58 -10.09 -2.26 -11.79
N ILE A 59 -10.25 -0.96 -11.99
CA ILE A 59 -11.45 -0.20 -11.58
C ILE A 59 -12.19 0.38 -12.78
N ASP A 60 -12.08 -0.26 -13.95
CA ASP A 60 -12.80 0.09 -15.18
C ASP A 60 -12.65 1.57 -15.60
N GLY A 61 -11.49 2.18 -15.29
CA GLY A 61 -11.21 3.58 -15.60
C GLY A 61 -11.88 4.60 -14.67
N ASP A 62 -12.41 4.17 -13.52
CA ASP A 62 -12.95 5.08 -12.52
C ASP A 62 -11.88 6.06 -12.03
N THR A 63 -12.30 7.30 -11.81
CA THR A 63 -11.43 8.37 -11.31
C THR A 63 -11.60 8.53 -9.81
N LEU A 64 -10.60 9.10 -9.13
CA LEU A 64 -10.74 9.52 -7.73
C LEU A 64 -11.93 10.46 -7.50
N ALA A 65 -12.30 11.26 -8.50
CA ALA A 65 -13.47 12.12 -8.43
C ALA A 65 -14.76 11.28 -8.36
N ARG A 66 -14.91 10.30 -9.25
CA ARG A 66 -16.08 9.41 -9.28
C ARG A 66 -16.19 8.55 -8.03
N ILE A 67 -15.07 8.06 -7.50
CA ILE A 67 -15.03 7.35 -6.20
C ILE A 67 -15.55 8.26 -5.07
N GLY A 68 -15.16 9.54 -5.07
CA GLY A 68 -15.69 10.54 -4.14
C GLY A 68 -17.20 10.73 -4.27
N ASP A 69 -17.69 10.95 -5.49
CA ASP A 69 -19.10 11.20 -5.77
C ASP A 69 -19.98 10.03 -5.31
N VAL A 70 -19.60 8.79 -5.63
CA VAL A 70 -20.35 7.58 -5.25
C VAL A 70 -20.34 7.33 -3.74
N SER A 71 -19.26 7.71 -3.05
CA SER A 71 -19.14 7.56 -1.60
C SER A 71 -19.68 8.76 -0.79
N GLY A 72 -20.18 9.81 -1.47
CA GLY A 72 -20.62 11.04 -0.82
C GLY A 72 -19.46 11.81 -0.15
N ARG A 73 -18.23 11.61 -0.61
CA ARG A 73 -17.02 12.26 -0.07
C ARG A 73 -16.49 13.32 -1.03
N THR A 74 -15.93 14.38 -0.46
CA THR A 74 -15.35 15.47 -1.27
C THR A 74 -14.06 15.01 -1.95
N ARG A 75 -13.74 15.65 -3.09
CA ARG A 75 -12.45 15.43 -3.78
C ARG A 75 -11.24 15.61 -2.87
N GLN A 76 -11.29 16.58 -1.96
CA GLN A 76 -10.21 16.81 -0.99
C GLN A 76 -10.06 15.63 -0.02
N HIS A 77 -11.18 15.06 0.44
CA HIS A 77 -11.16 13.89 1.31
C HIS A 77 -10.51 12.68 0.60
N ILE A 78 -10.90 12.41 -0.65
CA ILE A 78 -10.32 11.32 -1.45
C ILE A 78 -8.82 11.55 -1.70
N HIS A 79 -8.42 12.79 -1.99
CA HIS A 79 -7.00 13.11 -2.16
C HIS A 79 -6.18 12.81 -0.90
N LYS A 80 -6.68 13.22 0.27
CA LYS A 80 -6.04 12.93 1.56
C LYS A 80 -5.99 11.44 1.87
N LEU A 81 -7.01 10.67 1.48
CA LEU A 81 -6.99 9.22 1.60
C LEU A 81 -5.90 8.59 0.72
N ALA A 82 -5.75 9.04 -0.52
CA ALA A 82 -4.69 8.56 -1.41
C ALA A 82 -3.29 8.91 -0.88
N GLU A 83 -3.12 10.10 -0.29
CA GLU A 83 -1.88 10.47 0.41
C GLU A 83 -1.64 9.60 1.63
N SER A 84 -2.66 9.37 2.46
CA SER A 84 -2.57 8.50 3.64
C SER A 84 -2.15 7.08 3.26
N PHE A 85 -2.75 6.52 2.20
CA PHE A 85 -2.36 5.23 1.64
C PHE A 85 -0.87 5.20 1.28
N ARG A 86 -0.37 6.19 0.53
CA ARG A 86 1.05 6.28 0.13
C ARG A 86 1.99 6.34 1.33
N HIS A 87 1.69 7.19 2.30
CA HIS A 87 2.52 7.32 3.51
C HIS A 87 2.54 6.03 4.33
N HIS A 88 1.41 5.35 4.47
CA HIS A 88 1.31 4.15 5.31
C HIS A 88 1.94 2.92 4.65
N THR A 89 1.80 2.79 3.33
CA THR A 89 2.32 1.63 2.58
C THR A 89 3.73 1.84 2.04
N GLY A 90 4.21 3.08 1.97
CA GLY A 90 5.46 3.43 1.30
C GLY A 90 5.33 3.47 -0.24
N PHE A 91 4.11 3.43 -0.78
CA PHE A 91 3.88 3.42 -2.22
C PHE A 91 4.29 4.75 -2.88
N GLN A 92 5.13 4.65 -3.91
CA GLN A 92 5.51 5.75 -4.80
C GLN A 92 5.02 5.41 -6.22
N PRO A 93 4.07 6.19 -6.78
CA PRO A 93 3.48 5.93 -8.11
C PRO A 93 4.45 6.17 -9.27
#